data_AF-A0A847VS18-F1
#
_entry.id   AF-A0A847VS18-F1
#
_cell.length_a   1.000
_cell.length_b   1.000
_cell.length_c   1.000
_cell.angle_alpha   90.00
_cell.angle_beta   90.00
_cell.angle_gamma   90.00
#
_symmetry.space_group_name_H-M   'P 1'
#
loop_
_entity.id
_entity.type
_entity.pdbx_description
1 polymer ?
#
loop_
_entity_poly.entity_id
_entity_poly.type
_entity_poly.pdbx_seq_one_letter_code
_entity_poly.pdbx_strand_id
1 'polypeptide(L)'
;MTIEINLKTLLLVIAMAIGLFFSYSNKLELKHTAVTNENNIEILDIDKQSISDRVVHFEKEFDSVNKKAFLIEKTVLLSQPFFYSEAVLELPKYEEVTLIGENNFDYWKISYQGKDYYINKNCITTDKQILKSMQDATYNHNWKGKVLNAYLGAITGPNGRETYYNLNMDGVLAIMRRMGNTDKYWIRDDGVKMLGDYVMVAANLELHPRGSLVECSLGIGIVCDTGGFAQVNPTALDIAVDW
;
A
#
# COMPACT_ATOMS: atom_id res chain seq x y z
N MET A 1 -19.25 -45.58 -0.08
CA MET A 1 -18.59 -45.55 -1.40
C MET A 1 -17.11 -45.85 -1.16
N THR A 2 -16.74 -47.13 -1.18
CA THR A 2 -15.35 -47.59 -1.00
C THR A 2 -14.63 -47.43 -2.33
N ILE A 3 -13.66 -46.51 -2.38
CA ILE A 3 -12.81 -46.32 -3.56
C ILE A 3 -11.76 -47.44 -3.52
N GLU A 4 -11.92 -48.47 -4.34
CA GLU A 4 -10.86 -49.44 -4.60
C GLU A 4 -9.78 -48.75 -5.45
N ILE A 5 -8.71 -48.31 -4.79
CA ILE A 5 -7.54 -47.77 -5.48
C ILE A 5 -6.81 -48.97 -6.09
N ASN A 6 -6.90 -49.09 -7.42
CA ASN A 6 -6.20 -50.13 -8.17
C ASN A 6 -4.69 -50.01 -7.93
N LEU A 7 -4.12 -51.01 -7.25
CA LEU A 7 -2.72 -51.04 -6.84
C LEU A 7 -1.75 -50.83 -8.02
N LYS A 8 -2.11 -51.28 -9.23
CA LYS A 8 -1.30 -51.03 -10.44
C LYS A 8 -1.27 -49.56 -10.83
N THR A 9 -2.37 -48.83 -10.62
CA THR A 9 -2.45 -47.39 -10.95
C THR A 9 -1.63 -46.58 -9.94
N LEU A 10 -1.67 -46.96 -8.66
CA LEU A 10 -0.84 -46.33 -7.62
C LEU A 10 0.65 -46.59 -7.84
N LEU A 11 1.03 -47.82 -8.20
CA LEU A 11 2.41 -48.17 -8.57
C LEU A 11 2.89 -47.43 -9.82
N LEU A 12 2.01 -47.22 -10.81
CA LEU A 12 2.34 -46.45 -12.01
C LEU A 12 2.61 -44.98 -11.67
N VAL A 13 1.78 -44.36 -10.84
CA VAL A 13 1.95 -42.96 -10.41
C VAL A 13 3.23 -42.78 -9.59
N ILE A 14 3.56 -43.72 -8.70
CA ILE A 14 4.81 -43.70 -7.92
C ILE A 14 6.03 -43.91 -8.84
N ALA A 15 5.96 -44.84 -9.80
CA ALA A 15 7.04 -45.07 -10.76
C ALA A 15 7.25 -43.85 -11.67
N MET A 16 6.19 -43.16 -12.07
CA MET A 16 6.26 -41.93 -12.85
C MET A 16 6.84 -40.77 -12.03
N ALA A 17 6.46 -40.62 -10.75
CA ALA A 17 7.00 -39.59 -9.87
C ALA A 17 8.49 -39.80 -9.56
N ILE A 18 8.90 -41.06 -9.33
CA ILE A 18 10.32 -41.43 -9.12
C ILE A 18 11.12 -41.27 -10.42
N GLY A 19 10.57 -41.68 -11.56
CA GLY A 19 11.19 -41.51 -12.88
C GLY A 19 11.38 -40.03 -13.25
N LEU A 20 10.40 -39.17 -12.95
CA LEU A 20 10.54 -37.71 -13.05
C LEU A 20 11.63 -37.19 -12.12
N PHE A 21 11.72 -37.69 -10.89
CA PHE A 21 12.74 -37.27 -9.93
C PHE A 21 14.17 -37.67 -10.36
N PHE A 22 14.36 -38.89 -10.89
CA PHE A 22 15.66 -39.31 -11.44
C PHE A 22 16.00 -38.62 -12.77
N SER A 23 15.02 -38.32 -13.62
CA SER A 23 15.22 -37.54 -14.85
C SER A 23 15.62 -36.09 -14.53
N TYR A 24 15.07 -35.52 -13.46
CA TYR A 24 15.44 -34.19 -12.96
C TYR A 24 16.82 -34.21 -12.28
N SER A 25 17.12 -35.26 -11.51
CA SER A 25 18.41 -35.46 -10.81
C SER A 25 19.58 -35.65 -11.80
N ASN A 26 19.41 -36.47 -12.84
CA ASN A 26 20.45 -36.67 -13.86
C ASN A 26 20.68 -35.42 -14.74
N LYS A 27 19.75 -34.46 -14.76
CA LYS A 27 19.96 -33.14 -15.39
C LYS A 27 20.63 -32.13 -14.45
N LEU A 28 20.75 -32.45 -13.16
CA LEU A 28 21.39 -31.63 -12.12
C LEU A 28 22.84 -32.03 -11.82
N GLU A 29 23.42 -33.01 -12.53
CA GLU A 29 24.86 -33.24 -12.46
C GLU A 29 25.62 -32.08 -13.12
N LEU A 30 25.96 -31.11 -12.27
CA LEU A 30 26.93 -30.04 -12.49
C LEU A 30 28.27 -30.62 -12.95
N LYS A 31 28.49 -30.70 -14.27
CA LYS A 31 29.83 -30.80 -14.84
C LYS A 31 30.46 -29.41 -14.87
N HIS A 32 30.99 -28.97 -13.72
CA HIS A 32 31.95 -27.88 -13.70
C HIS A 32 33.19 -28.31 -14.50
N THR A 33 33.35 -27.74 -15.69
CA THR A 33 34.64 -27.75 -16.39
C THR A 33 34.97 -26.31 -16.71
N ALA A 34 35.75 -25.68 -15.83
CA ALA A 34 36.37 -24.39 -16.09
C ALA A 34 37.54 -24.63 -17.06
N VAL A 35 37.49 -24.00 -18.24
CA VAL A 35 38.65 -23.85 -19.12
C VAL A 35 38.99 -22.37 -19.11
N THR A 36 40.18 -22.04 -18.61
CA THR A 36 40.73 -20.69 -18.57
C THR A 36 41.26 -20.26 -19.93
N ASN A 37 41.02 -19.02 -20.35
CA ASN A 37 41.85 -18.32 -21.33
C ASN A 37 41.87 -16.79 -21.09
N GLU A 38 42.96 -16.16 -21.52
CA GLU A 38 43.62 -14.97 -20.93
C GLU A 38 43.02 -13.58 -21.21
N ASN A 39 41.73 -13.41 -21.45
CA ASN A 39 41.14 -12.06 -21.59
C ASN A 39 39.81 -11.94 -20.84
N ASN A 40 39.88 -11.39 -19.62
CA ASN A 40 38.82 -11.25 -18.61
C ASN A 40 37.62 -10.39 -19.05
N ILE A 41 36.77 -10.90 -19.95
CA ILE A 41 35.35 -10.52 -20.02
C ILE A 41 34.52 -11.78 -20.24
N GLU A 42 34.00 -12.37 -19.17
CA GLU A 42 32.95 -13.39 -19.26
C GLU A 42 31.61 -12.70 -19.59
N ILE A 43 31.21 -12.75 -20.86
CA ILE A 43 29.79 -12.62 -21.20
C ILE A 43 29.19 -14.00 -20.91
N LEU A 44 28.49 -14.12 -19.79
CA LEU A 44 27.79 -15.35 -19.41
C LEU A 44 26.73 -15.66 -20.48
N ASP A 45 26.98 -16.75 -21.20
CA ASP A 45 26.10 -17.33 -22.21
C ASP A 45 24.71 -17.60 -21.60
N ILE A 46 23.64 -17.13 -22.26
CA ILE A 46 22.24 -17.18 -21.78
C ILE A 46 21.79 -18.62 -21.46
N ASP A 47 22.41 -19.59 -22.12
CA ASP A 47 22.13 -21.02 -21.98
C ASP A 47 22.76 -21.64 -20.71
N LYS A 48 23.59 -20.88 -19.97
CA LYS A 48 24.23 -21.31 -18.71
C LYS A 48 23.56 -20.75 -17.45
N GLN A 49 22.54 -19.92 -17.58
CA GLN A 49 21.81 -19.33 -16.45
C GLN A 49 20.74 -20.29 -15.92
N SER A 50 20.59 -20.40 -14.60
CA SER A 50 19.50 -21.18 -13.98
C SER A 50 18.14 -20.63 -14.44
N ILE A 51 17.08 -21.46 -14.47
CA ILE A 51 15.72 -20.99 -14.77
C ILE A 51 15.32 -19.84 -13.81
N SER A 52 15.77 -19.90 -12.55
CA SER A 52 15.60 -18.82 -11.57
C SER A 52 16.27 -17.52 -12.04
N ASP A 53 17.50 -17.61 -12.56
CA ASP A 53 18.28 -16.47 -13.01
C ASP A 53 17.69 -15.86 -14.28
N ARG A 54 17.09 -16.70 -15.14
CA ARG A 54 16.38 -16.27 -16.36
C ARG A 54 15.07 -15.57 -16.05
N VAL A 55 14.29 -16.05 -15.07
CA VAL A 55 13.08 -15.34 -14.60
C VAL A 55 13.45 -13.99 -13.99
N VAL A 56 14.49 -13.94 -13.15
CA VAL A 56 15.03 -12.69 -12.58
C VAL A 56 15.59 -11.77 -13.66
N HIS A 57 16.12 -12.30 -14.76
CA HIS A 57 16.60 -11.50 -15.89
C HIS A 57 15.44 -10.80 -16.61
N PHE A 58 14.34 -11.50 -16.86
CA PHE A 58 13.17 -10.92 -17.51
C PHE A 58 12.44 -9.89 -16.63
N GLU A 59 12.39 -10.10 -15.30
CA GLU A 59 11.81 -9.13 -14.37
C GLU A 59 12.63 -7.83 -14.23
N LYS A 60 13.87 -7.80 -14.75
CA LYS A 60 14.75 -6.62 -14.72
C LYS A 60 14.71 -5.77 -15.98
N GLU A 61 14.07 -6.24 -17.04
CA GLU A 61 13.84 -5.44 -18.24
C GLU A 61 12.61 -4.55 -18.02
N PHE A 62 12.83 -3.24 -18.02
CA PHE A 62 11.80 -2.23 -17.87
C PHE A 62 11.83 -1.27 -19.03
N ASP A 63 10.67 -1.05 -19.65
CA ASP A 63 10.46 0.06 -20.56
C ASP A 63 10.49 1.35 -19.75
N SER A 64 11.41 2.25 -20.14
CA SER A 64 11.60 3.51 -19.45
C SER A 64 10.37 4.40 -19.62
N VAL A 65 9.82 4.85 -18.49
CA VAL A 65 8.70 5.80 -18.44
C VAL A 65 9.04 6.92 -17.47
N ASN A 66 8.23 7.97 -17.44
CA ASN A 66 8.33 9.03 -16.44
C ASN A 66 6.94 9.59 -16.18
N LYS A 67 6.21 8.95 -15.27
CA LYS A 67 4.83 9.29 -14.95
C LYS A 67 4.69 9.52 -13.46
N LYS A 68 3.95 10.56 -13.08
CA LYS A 68 3.48 10.73 -11.71
C LYS A 68 2.46 9.63 -11.39
N ALA A 69 2.57 9.03 -10.22
CA ALA A 69 1.70 7.94 -9.82
C ALA A 69 1.47 7.96 -8.29
N PHE A 70 0.38 7.35 -7.85
CA PHE A 70 -0.10 7.40 -6.46
C PHE A 70 -0.38 6.02 -5.92
N LEU A 71 0.12 5.71 -4.73
CA LEU A 71 -0.16 4.45 -4.07
C LEU A 71 -1.64 4.36 -3.69
N ILE A 72 -2.28 3.24 -4.03
CA ILE A 72 -3.70 3.01 -3.71
C ILE A 72 -3.90 2.13 -2.47
N GLU A 73 -2.80 1.68 -1.88
CA GLU A 73 -2.75 0.96 -0.61
C GLU A 73 -1.42 1.23 0.08
N LYS A 74 -1.27 0.73 1.31
CA LYS A 74 0.03 0.74 1.99
C LYS A 74 0.97 -0.21 1.22
N THR A 75 2.15 0.27 0.83
CA THR A 75 3.03 -0.45 -0.10
C THR A 75 4.44 -0.57 0.44
N VAL A 76 4.99 -1.78 0.36
CA VAL A 76 6.40 -2.06 0.66
C VAL A 76 7.24 -1.81 -0.59
N LEU A 77 8.30 -1.03 -0.44
CA LEU A 77 9.33 -0.80 -1.44
C LEU A 77 10.38 -1.91 -1.34
N LEU A 78 10.64 -2.56 -2.47
CA LEU A 78 11.58 -3.66 -2.60
C LEU A 78 12.89 -3.19 -3.25
N SER A 79 14.00 -3.84 -2.89
CA SER A 79 15.30 -3.57 -3.51
C SER A 79 15.45 -4.23 -4.90
N GLN A 80 14.65 -5.26 -5.19
CA GLN A 80 14.63 -6.01 -6.45
C GLN A 80 13.20 -6.45 -6.82
N PRO A 81 12.89 -6.67 -8.10
CA PRO A 81 11.53 -6.95 -8.58
C PRO A 81 11.11 -8.41 -8.41
N PHE A 82 11.20 -8.96 -7.19
CA PHE A 82 10.72 -10.32 -6.89
C PHE A 82 10.28 -10.47 -5.44
N PHE A 83 9.46 -11.50 -5.17
CA PHE A 83 8.70 -11.64 -3.92
C PHE A 83 9.57 -11.74 -2.66
N TYR A 84 10.69 -12.46 -2.73
CA TYR A 84 11.62 -12.65 -1.60
C TYR A 84 12.67 -11.53 -1.47
N SER A 85 12.48 -10.40 -2.18
CA SER A 85 13.39 -9.27 -2.09
C SER A 85 13.34 -8.62 -0.71
N GLU A 86 14.42 -7.93 -0.36
CA GLU A 86 14.50 -7.13 0.85
C GLU A 86 13.45 -6.02 0.83
N ALA A 87 12.61 -5.99 1.88
CA ALA A 87 11.73 -4.88 2.17
C ALA A 87 12.55 -3.71 2.71
N VAL A 88 12.67 -2.63 1.92
CA VAL A 88 13.53 -1.49 2.27
C VAL A 88 12.76 -0.45 3.09
N LEU A 89 11.53 -0.14 2.68
CA LEU A 89 10.70 0.89 3.29
C LEU A 89 9.22 0.56 3.07
N GLU A 90 8.35 1.01 3.95
CA GLU A 90 6.90 0.98 3.74
C GLU A 90 6.37 2.41 3.58
N LEU A 91 5.56 2.63 2.55
CA LEU A 91 4.91 3.91 2.27
C LEU A 91 3.40 3.84 2.52
N PRO A 92 2.78 4.91 3.03
CA PRO A 92 1.35 4.95 3.24
C PRO A 92 0.58 5.03 1.91
N LYS A 93 -0.70 4.65 1.99
CA LYS A 93 -1.67 4.90 0.93
C LYS A 93 -1.72 6.39 0.57
N TYR A 94 -1.96 6.67 -0.71
CA TYR A 94 -1.94 7.99 -1.35
C TYR A 94 -0.56 8.65 -1.43
N GLU A 95 0.52 7.96 -1.09
CA GLU A 95 1.86 8.52 -1.30
C GLU A 95 2.14 8.76 -2.78
N GLU A 96 2.77 9.89 -3.10
CA GLU A 96 3.15 10.21 -4.47
C GLU A 96 4.52 9.62 -4.77
N VAL A 97 4.63 8.90 -5.88
CA VAL A 97 5.88 8.35 -6.38
C VAL A 97 6.02 8.63 -7.88
N THR A 98 7.23 8.48 -8.42
CA THR A 98 7.46 8.58 -9.86
C THR A 98 7.61 7.19 -10.44
N LEU A 99 6.72 6.79 -11.35
CA LEU A 99 6.86 5.56 -12.12
C LEU A 99 7.92 5.78 -13.21
N ILE A 100 8.99 4.99 -13.15
CA ILE A 100 10.17 5.12 -14.03
C ILE A 100 10.41 3.91 -14.92
N GLY A 101 9.77 2.77 -14.63
CA GLY A 101 9.88 1.56 -15.44
C GLY A 101 8.63 0.71 -15.37
N GLU A 102 8.11 0.34 -16.54
CA GLU A 102 6.98 -0.59 -16.72
C GLU A 102 7.49 -1.86 -17.41
N ASN A 103 6.83 -3.00 -17.15
CA ASN A 103 7.04 -4.23 -17.89
C ASN A 103 5.76 -5.08 -17.88
N ASN A 104 5.81 -6.24 -18.54
CA ASN A 104 4.68 -7.17 -18.61
C ASN A 104 4.56 -8.10 -17.39
N PHE A 105 5.44 -7.96 -16.40
CA PHE A 105 5.49 -8.81 -15.20
C PHE A 105 4.75 -8.14 -14.03
N ASP A 106 5.05 -8.56 -12.79
CA ASP A 106 4.27 -8.18 -11.61
C ASP A 106 4.82 -6.98 -10.85
N TYR A 107 5.97 -6.45 -11.27
CA TYR A 107 6.63 -5.36 -10.59
C TYR A 107 6.80 -4.17 -11.51
N TRP A 108 6.66 -2.98 -10.94
CA TRP A 108 7.02 -1.72 -11.56
C TRP A 108 8.23 -1.12 -10.86
N LYS A 109 9.03 -0.37 -11.61
CA LYS A 109 10.17 0.37 -11.08
C LYS A 109 9.73 1.80 -10.80
N ILE A 110 9.93 2.27 -9.57
CA ILE A 110 9.57 3.62 -9.13
C ILE A 110 10.79 4.36 -8.58
N SER A 111 10.76 5.69 -8.67
CA SER A 111 11.68 6.58 -7.97
C SER A 111 10.96 7.27 -6.83
N TYR A 112 11.56 7.22 -5.65
CA TYR A 112 11.09 7.90 -4.45
C TYR A 112 12.27 8.51 -3.70
N GLN A 113 12.19 9.80 -3.39
CA GLN A 113 13.27 10.56 -2.75
C GLN A 113 14.64 10.42 -3.45
N GLY A 114 14.63 10.32 -4.79
CA GLY A 114 15.85 10.20 -5.60
C GLY A 114 16.50 8.81 -5.58
N LYS A 115 15.82 7.79 -5.04
CA LYS A 115 16.27 6.40 -5.06
C LYS A 115 15.27 5.53 -5.81
N ASP A 116 15.79 4.49 -6.45
CA ASP A 116 15.02 3.55 -7.24
C ASP A 116 14.58 2.36 -6.39
N TYR A 117 13.32 1.97 -6.55
CA TYR A 117 12.69 0.87 -5.84
C TYR A 117 11.76 0.07 -6.77
N TYR A 118 11.31 -1.08 -6.30
CA TYR A 118 10.32 -1.91 -6.98
C TYR A 118 9.08 -2.07 -6.11
N ILE A 119 7.90 -2.04 -6.76
CA ILE A 119 6.60 -2.25 -6.12
C ILE A 119 5.78 -3.21 -6.96
N ASN A 120 4.78 -3.86 -6.35
CA ASN A 120 3.81 -4.63 -7.14
C ASN A 120 2.99 -3.67 -8.03
N LYS A 121 2.77 -4.06 -9.29
CA LYS A 121 2.06 -3.23 -10.28
C LYS A 121 0.65 -2.82 -9.86
N ASN A 122 -0.02 -3.62 -9.03
CA ASN A 122 -1.40 -3.38 -8.62
C ASN A 122 -1.53 -2.38 -7.47
N CYS A 123 -0.42 -1.96 -6.85
CA CYS A 123 -0.43 -1.09 -5.67
C CYS A 123 -0.53 0.41 -6.00
N ILE A 124 -0.68 0.77 -7.26
CA ILE A 124 -0.49 2.14 -7.72
C ILE A 124 -1.43 2.50 -8.88
N THR A 125 -1.78 3.79 -8.99
CA THR A 125 -2.50 4.34 -10.13
C THR A 125 -1.79 5.56 -10.70
N THR A 126 -1.86 5.73 -12.02
CA THR A 126 -1.49 6.99 -12.71
C THR A 126 -2.71 7.84 -13.02
N ASP A 127 -3.93 7.31 -12.81
CA ASP A 127 -5.18 7.99 -13.08
C ASP A 127 -5.66 8.78 -11.86
N LYS A 128 -5.70 10.11 -12.02
CA LYS A 128 -6.20 11.03 -10.99
C LYS A 128 -7.68 10.85 -10.69
N GLN A 129 -8.49 10.38 -11.64
CA GLN A 129 -9.92 10.12 -11.42
C GLN A 129 -10.11 8.91 -10.51
N ILE A 130 -9.29 7.86 -10.69
CA ILE A 130 -9.27 6.71 -9.78
C ILE A 130 -8.87 7.16 -8.37
N LEU A 131 -7.78 7.92 -8.25
CA LEU A 131 -7.36 8.47 -6.95
C LEU A 131 -8.49 9.27 -6.28
N LYS A 132 -9.11 10.19 -7.03
CA LYS A 132 -10.22 10.99 -6.53
C LYS A 132 -11.40 10.12 -6.10
N SER A 133 -11.80 9.13 -6.89
CA SER A 133 -12.90 8.23 -6.55
C SER A 133 -12.65 7.44 -5.26
N MET A 134 -11.38 7.06 -5.00
CA MET A 134 -10.99 6.39 -3.75
C MET A 134 -11.03 7.35 -2.55
N GLN A 135 -10.59 8.59 -2.75
CA GLN A 135 -10.65 9.64 -1.73
C GLN A 135 -12.10 10.02 -1.41
N ASP A 136 -12.97 10.13 -2.42
CA ASP A 136 -14.40 10.45 -2.26
C ASP A 136 -15.16 9.30 -1.58
N ALA A 137 -14.75 8.05 -1.78
CA ALA A 137 -15.34 6.88 -1.10
C ALA A 137 -15.20 6.94 0.44
N THR A 138 -14.28 7.75 0.97
CA THR A 138 -14.14 7.99 2.43
C THR A 138 -15.29 8.79 3.03
N TYR A 139 -16.11 9.42 2.19
CA TYR A 139 -17.25 10.20 2.60
C TYR A 139 -18.37 9.32 3.19
N ASN A 140 -19.04 9.82 4.23
CA ASN A 140 -20.15 9.08 4.86
C ASN A 140 -21.43 9.18 4.02
N HIS A 141 -21.55 8.34 3.00
CA HIS A 141 -22.72 8.28 2.11
C HIS A 141 -24.00 7.79 2.82
N ASN A 142 -23.87 7.17 4.00
CA ASN A 142 -24.98 6.65 4.77
C ASN A 142 -25.66 7.72 5.62
N TRP A 143 -24.95 8.80 5.96
CA TRP A 143 -25.52 9.92 6.69
C TRP A 143 -26.57 10.67 5.86
N LYS A 144 -27.77 10.86 6.43
CA LYS A 144 -28.91 11.54 5.77
C LYS A 144 -29.23 12.91 6.36
N GLY A 145 -28.52 13.32 7.41
CA GLY A 145 -28.70 14.63 8.04
C GLY A 145 -27.94 15.74 7.30
N LYS A 146 -27.87 16.91 7.94
CA LYS A 146 -27.05 18.01 7.44
C LYS A 146 -25.58 17.59 7.44
N VAL A 147 -24.85 17.99 6.41
CA VAL A 147 -23.40 17.80 6.32
C VAL A 147 -22.71 19.11 6.69
N LEU A 148 -21.70 19.05 7.56
CA LEU A 148 -20.94 20.22 7.95
C LEU A 148 -20.25 20.86 6.75
N ASN A 149 -20.32 22.18 6.66
CA ASN A 149 -19.62 22.97 5.65
C ASN A 149 -19.40 24.40 6.17
N ALA A 150 -18.58 25.18 5.46
CA ALA A 150 -18.23 26.56 5.82
C ALA A 150 -19.41 27.47 6.08
N TYR A 151 -20.48 27.31 5.31
CA TYR A 151 -21.66 28.16 5.44
C TYR A 151 -22.49 27.84 6.70
N LEU A 152 -22.61 26.56 7.05
CA LEU A 152 -23.46 26.15 8.18
C LEU A 152 -22.86 26.47 9.55
N GLY A 153 -21.54 26.57 9.69
CA GLY A 153 -20.91 26.94 10.96
C GLY A 153 -20.84 25.78 11.97
N ALA A 154 -22.00 25.19 12.25
CA ALA A 154 -22.21 24.09 13.16
C ALA A 154 -23.47 23.30 12.78
N ILE A 155 -23.47 22.00 13.05
CA ILE A 155 -24.62 21.12 12.84
C ILE A 155 -24.77 20.12 13.98
N THR A 156 -25.84 19.32 13.93
CA THR A 156 -25.93 18.06 14.69
C THR A 156 -25.65 16.91 13.72
N GLY A 157 -24.49 16.27 13.86
CA GLY A 157 -24.06 15.10 13.13
C GLY A 157 -24.37 13.78 13.85
N PRO A 158 -23.81 12.65 13.38
CA PRO A 158 -24.08 11.32 13.92
C PRO A 158 -23.78 11.17 15.42
N ASN A 159 -22.70 11.78 15.90
CA ASN A 159 -22.25 11.67 17.30
C ASN A 159 -22.59 12.87 18.19
N GLY A 160 -23.34 13.85 17.68
CA GLY A 160 -23.71 15.04 18.43
C GLY A 160 -23.40 16.32 17.66
N ARG A 161 -23.04 17.38 18.38
CA ARG A 161 -22.73 18.67 17.74
C ARG A 161 -21.42 18.56 16.98
N GLU A 162 -21.41 18.98 15.72
CA GLU A 162 -20.19 19.12 14.92
C GLU A 162 -19.91 20.59 14.62
N THR A 163 -18.65 20.98 14.79
CA THR A 163 -18.08 22.27 14.38
C THR A 163 -16.80 22.01 13.59
N TYR A 164 -16.13 23.07 13.14
CA TYR A 164 -14.86 22.95 12.44
C TYR A 164 -13.82 23.94 12.98
N TYR A 165 -12.56 23.62 12.70
CA TYR A 165 -11.43 24.50 12.93
C TYR A 165 -10.39 24.40 11.80
N ASN A 166 -9.77 25.53 11.51
CA ASN A 166 -8.69 25.64 10.54
C ASN A 166 -7.40 26.06 11.24
N LEU A 167 -6.74 25.08 11.88
CA LEU A 167 -5.44 25.26 12.52
C LEU A 167 -4.35 24.51 11.74
N ASN A 168 -3.10 24.89 12.00
CA ASN A 168 -1.94 24.13 11.55
C ASN A 168 -1.90 22.76 12.27
N MET A 169 -1.82 21.68 11.49
CA MET A 169 -1.84 20.30 12.00
C MET A 169 -0.46 19.76 12.41
N ASP A 170 0.65 20.49 12.24
CA ASP A 170 2.01 19.98 12.51
C ASP A 170 2.16 19.37 13.92
N GLY A 171 1.64 20.05 14.95
CA GLY A 171 1.68 19.56 16.33
C GLY A 171 0.84 18.29 16.54
N VAL A 172 -0.36 18.28 15.96
CA VAL A 172 -1.30 17.14 16.02
C VAL A 172 -0.71 15.93 15.30
N LEU A 173 -0.18 16.13 14.09
CA LEU A 173 0.51 15.10 13.32
C LEU A 173 1.71 14.56 14.10
N ALA A 174 2.56 15.43 14.67
CA ALA A 174 3.70 14.98 15.46
C ALA A 174 3.28 14.08 16.65
N ILE A 175 2.16 14.37 17.32
CA ILE A 175 1.60 13.51 18.36
C ILE A 175 1.18 12.16 17.77
N MET A 176 0.39 12.16 16.69
CA MET A 176 -0.08 10.92 16.05
C MET A 176 1.08 10.05 15.55
N ARG A 177 2.14 10.66 15.01
CA ARG A 177 3.38 9.96 14.61
C ARG A 177 4.09 9.34 15.80
N ARG A 178 4.21 10.04 16.94
CA ARG A 178 4.77 9.47 18.18
C ARG A 178 3.95 8.31 18.73
N MET A 179 2.66 8.26 18.40
CA MET A 179 1.76 7.15 18.73
C MET A 179 1.80 6.01 17.70
N GLY A 180 2.63 6.11 16.66
CA GLY A 180 2.83 5.05 15.67
C GLY A 180 1.92 5.13 14.43
N ASN A 181 1.09 6.18 14.29
CA ASN A 181 0.33 6.36 13.06
C ASN A 181 1.27 6.67 11.90
N THR A 182 1.13 5.99 10.77
CA THR A 182 1.96 6.17 9.56
C THR A 182 1.18 6.69 8.36
N ASP A 183 -0.11 6.94 8.50
CA ASP A 183 -0.99 7.30 7.40
C ASP A 183 -0.67 8.68 6.83
N LYS A 184 -0.85 8.86 5.52
CA LYS A 184 -0.59 10.13 4.86
C LYS A 184 -1.55 11.23 5.35
N TYR A 185 -1.00 12.40 5.65
CA TYR A 185 -1.80 13.62 5.79
C TYR A 185 -2.07 14.23 4.42
N TRP A 186 -3.32 14.59 4.14
CA TRP A 186 -3.72 15.25 2.89
C TRP A 186 -5.02 16.05 3.09
N ILE A 187 -5.36 16.88 2.12
CA ILE A 187 -6.58 17.69 2.13
C ILE A 187 -7.49 17.16 1.03
N ARG A 188 -8.72 16.80 1.39
CA ARG A 188 -9.75 16.34 0.46
C ARG A 188 -10.28 17.52 -0.37
N ASP A 189 -10.91 17.24 -1.50
CA ASP A 189 -11.36 18.27 -2.43
C ASP A 189 -12.41 19.23 -1.84
N ASP A 190 -13.14 18.80 -0.80
CA ASP A 190 -14.05 19.60 0.02
C ASP A 190 -13.36 20.38 1.16
N GLY A 191 -12.02 20.36 1.20
CA GLY A 191 -11.20 21.07 2.18
C GLY A 191 -11.09 20.38 3.53
N VAL A 192 -11.57 19.14 3.68
CA VAL A 192 -11.43 18.38 4.93
C VAL A 192 -9.99 17.87 5.07
N LYS A 193 -9.41 18.03 6.26
CA LYS A 193 -8.07 17.54 6.58
C LYS A 193 -8.16 16.06 6.94
N MET A 194 -7.38 15.25 6.23
CA MET A 194 -7.44 13.79 6.26
C MET A 194 -6.16 13.20 6.82
N LEU A 195 -6.28 12.08 7.53
CA LEU A 195 -5.18 11.22 7.92
C LEU A 195 -5.48 9.79 7.46
N GLY A 196 -4.85 9.38 6.36
CA GLY A 196 -5.20 8.16 5.65
C GLY A 196 -6.59 8.26 5.01
N ASP A 197 -7.45 7.29 5.27
CA ASP A 197 -8.84 7.30 4.79
C ASP A 197 -9.80 8.01 5.76
N TYR A 198 -9.29 8.63 6.83
CA TYR A 198 -10.11 9.15 7.94
C TYR A 198 -10.07 10.67 8.03
N VAL A 199 -11.22 11.26 8.36
CA VAL A 199 -11.36 12.69 8.67
C VAL A 199 -10.64 12.98 9.97
N MET A 200 -9.76 13.98 10.03
CA MET A 200 -9.13 14.36 11.30
C MET A 200 -10.13 15.11 12.18
N VAL A 201 -10.34 14.63 13.41
CA VAL A 201 -11.26 15.27 14.37
C VAL A 201 -10.63 15.47 15.74
N ALA A 202 -11.08 16.51 16.44
CA ALA A 202 -10.88 16.69 17.86
C ALA A 202 -12.13 16.22 18.62
N ALA A 203 -11.93 15.52 19.74
CA ALA A 203 -13.00 14.97 20.57
C ALA A 203 -12.63 15.03 22.06
N ASN A 204 -13.56 14.66 22.93
CA ASN A 204 -13.23 14.37 24.32
C ASN A 204 -12.42 13.06 24.39
N LEU A 205 -11.18 13.14 24.88
CA LEU A 205 -10.26 11.99 24.94
C LEU A 205 -10.61 10.94 26.00
N GLU A 206 -11.45 11.27 26.98
CA GLU A 206 -11.96 10.29 27.95
C GLU A 206 -13.02 9.39 27.30
N LEU A 207 -13.79 9.92 26.36
CA LEU A 207 -14.82 9.16 25.63
C LEU A 207 -14.24 8.52 24.36
N HIS A 208 -13.38 9.24 23.65
CA HIS A 208 -12.75 8.79 22.42
C HIS A 208 -11.23 9.05 22.51
N PRO A 209 -10.45 8.11 23.06
CA PRO A 209 -9.00 8.22 23.10
C PRO A 209 -8.40 8.43 21.70
N ARG A 210 -7.24 9.09 21.60
CA ARG A 210 -6.56 9.32 20.32
C ARG A 210 -6.39 8.02 19.52
N GLY A 211 -6.70 8.09 18.22
CA GLY A 211 -6.74 6.95 17.31
C GLY A 211 -8.09 6.23 17.24
N SER A 212 -9.05 6.57 18.11
CA SER A 212 -10.42 6.04 18.03
C SER A 212 -11.10 6.51 16.75
N LEU A 213 -11.94 5.64 16.18
CA LEU A 213 -12.77 5.96 15.01
C LEU A 213 -14.17 6.37 15.45
N VAL A 214 -14.66 7.47 14.92
CA VAL A 214 -15.98 8.04 15.25
C VAL A 214 -16.70 8.46 13.97
N GLU A 215 -17.99 8.24 13.87
CA GLU A 215 -18.75 8.72 12.72
C GLU A 215 -18.91 10.24 12.78
N CYS A 216 -18.69 10.93 11.68
CA CYS A 216 -19.07 12.33 11.53
C CYS A 216 -19.85 12.53 10.22
N SER A 217 -20.42 13.72 10.04
CA SER A 217 -21.21 14.03 8.84
C SER A 217 -20.39 14.01 7.55
N LEU A 218 -19.05 14.12 7.64
CA LEU A 218 -18.11 14.19 6.53
C LEU A 218 -17.37 12.87 6.23
N GLY A 219 -17.59 11.82 7.02
CA GLY A 219 -16.83 10.56 6.92
C GLY A 219 -16.64 9.84 8.25
N ILE A 220 -15.85 8.78 8.25
CA ILE A 220 -15.31 8.23 9.50
C ILE A 220 -14.15 9.13 9.94
N GLY A 221 -14.28 9.69 11.13
CA GLY A 221 -13.26 10.51 11.76
C GLY A 221 -12.29 9.68 12.60
N ILE A 222 -11.01 10.02 12.55
CA ILE A 222 -9.98 9.56 13.48
C ILE A 222 -9.73 10.67 14.52
N VAL A 223 -9.83 10.33 15.80
CA VAL A 223 -9.57 11.30 16.87
C VAL A 223 -8.08 11.55 16.97
N CYS A 224 -7.65 12.76 16.61
CA CYS A 224 -6.25 13.17 16.66
C CYS A 224 -5.98 14.16 17.80
N ASP A 225 -6.99 14.92 18.20
CA ASP A 225 -6.82 16.03 19.14
C ASP A 225 -8.00 16.21 20.10
N THR A 226 -7.93 17.23 20.94
CA THR A 226 -8.99 17.64 21.85
C THR A 226 -9.05 19.15 21.97
N GLY A 227 -10.19 19.68 22.41
CA GLY A 227 -10.39 21.12 22.58
C GLY A 227 -11.12 21.43 23.87
N GLY A 228 -11.09 22.70 24.28
CA GLY A 228 -11.80 23.18 25.47
C GLY A 228 -13.31 22.92 25.44
N PHE A 229 -13.90 22.78 24.24
CA PHE A 229 -15.31 22.42 24.07
C PHE A 229 -15.69 21.12 24.79
N ALA A 230 -14.75 20.17 24.94
CA ALA A 230 -15.01 18.86 25.52
C ALA A 230 -15.46 18.93 26.99
N GLN A 231 -15.12 20.02 27.70
CA GLN A 231 -15.55 20.26 29.08
C GLN A 231 -17.03 20.65 29.18
N VAL A 232 -17.59 21.22 28.11
CA VAL A 232 -18.97 21.73 28.08
C VAL A 232 -19.89 20.82 27.27
N ASN A 233 -19.38 20.25 26.18
CA ASN A 233 -20.09 19.31 25.33
C ASN A 233 -19.21 18.09 25.04
N PRO A 234 -19.20 17.08 25.94
CA PRO A 234 -18.31 15.92 25.85
C PRO A 234 -18.45 15.11 24.56
N THR A 235 -19.64 15.10 23.94
CA THR A 235 -19.90 14.33 22.70
C THR A 235 -19.73 15.16 21.43
N ALA A 236 -19.41 16.46 21.53
CA ALA A 236 -19.15 17.26 20.35
C ALA A 236 -17.87 16.82 19.64
N LEU A 237 -17.85 17.03 18.33
CA LEU A 237 -16.68 16.87 17.48
C LEU A 237 -16.33 18.21 16.85
N ASP A 238 -15.04 18.53 16.83
CA ASP A 238 -14.51 19.65 16.04
C ASP A 238 -13.71 19.06 14.88
N ILE A 239 -14.07 19.39 13.65
CA ILE A 239 -13.52 18.76 12.45
C ILE A 239 -12.41 19.64 11.87
N ALA A 240 -11.25 19.04 11.59
CA ALA A 240 -10.14 19.77 10.98
C ALA A 240 -10.41 20.02 9.48
N VAL A 241 -10.35 21.28 9.07
CA VAL A 241 -10.63 21.71 7.69
C VAL A 241 -9.64 22.79 7.24
N ASP A 242 -9.64 23.11 5.94
CA ASP A 242 -8.77 24.10 5.30
C ASP A 242 -9.50 25.35 4.78
N TRP A 243 -10.82 25.44 4.97
CA TRP A 243 -11.64 26.62 4.66
C TRP A 243 -11.90 27.52 5.86
#